data_AF-Q9NQ82-F1
#
_entry.id   AF-Q9NQ82-F1
#
_cell.length_a   1.000
_cell.length_b   1.000
_cell.length_c   1.000
_cell.angle_alpha   90.00
_cell.angle_beta   90.00
_cell.angle_gamma   90.00
#
_symmetry.space_group_name_H-M   'P 1'
#
loop_
_entity.id
_entity.type
_entity.pdbx_description
1 polymer ?
#
loop_
_entity_poly.entity_id
_entity_poly.type
_entity_poly.pdbx_seq_one_letter_code
_entity_poly.pdbx_strand_id
1 'polypeptide(L)'
;QRRRFASRIIDSLFNTVTDKKIAILGFAFKKDTGDTRESSSIYISKYLMDEGAHLHIYDPKVPREQIVVDLSHPGVSEDDQVSRLVTISKDPYEACDGAHAVVICTEWDMFKELDYERIHKKMLKPAFIFDGRRVLDGLHNELQ
;
A
#
# COMPACT_ATOMS: atom_id res chain seq x y z
N GLN A 1 9.01 -13.44 -5.30
CA GLN A 1 7.57 -13.13 -5.23
C GLN A 1 7.30 -11.63 -5.04
N ARG A 2 7.88 -10.96 -4.02
CA ARG A 2 7.71 -9.51 -3.75
C ARG A 2 7.97 -8.59 -4.97
N ARG A 3 9.13 -8.73 -5.63
CA ARG A 3 9.48 -7.97 -6.85
C ARG A 3 8.47 -8.15 -7.98
N ARG A 4 8.08 -9.40 -8.28
CA ARG A 4 7.08 -9.71 -9.32
C ARG A 4 5.73 -9.04 -9.05
N PHE A 5 5.32 -8.99 -7.78
CA PHE A 5 4.09 -8.32 -7.38
C PHE A 5 4.19 -6.80 -7.58
N ALA A 6 5.30 -6.18 -7.18
CA ALA A 6 5.55 -4.75 -7.44
C ALA A 6 5.59 -4.43 -8.94
N SER A 7 6.30 -5.23 -9.75
CA SER A 7 6.30 -5.07 -11.21
C SER A 7 4.89 -5.15 -11.80
N ARG A 8 4.06 -6.10 -11.35
CA ARG A 8 2.67 -6.20 -11.81
C ARG A 8 1.86 -4.93 -11.51
N ILE A 9 2.09 -4.28 -10.37
CA ILE A 9 1.43 -3.01 -10.03
C ILE A 9 1.83 -1.94 -11.05
N ILE A 10 3.13 -1.80 -11.31
CA ILE A 10 3.68 -0.81 -12.26
C ILE A 10 3.17 -1.08 -13.68
N ASP A 11 3.22 -2.33 -14.13
CA ASP A 11 2.76 -2.74 -15.47
C ASP A 11 1.27 -2.40 -15.67
N SER A 12 0.46 -2.66 -14.64
CA SER A 12 -0.99 -2.38 -14.67
C SER A 12 -1.31 -0.89 -14.62
N LEU A 13 -0.39 -0.07 -14.11
CA LEU A 13 -0.48 1.39 -14.07
C LEU A 13 0.19 2.04 -15.29
N PHE A 14 0.22 1.34 -16.42
CA PHE A 14 0.75 1.80 -17.71
C PHE A 14 2.27 2.02 -17.70
N ASN A 15 3.01 1.13 -17.03
CA ASN A 15 4.47 1.15 -16.91
C ASN A 15 5.06 2.41 -16.24
N THR A 16 4.24 3.19 -15.53
CA THR A 16 4.72 4.33 -14.75
C THR A 16 3.87 4.55 -13.50
N VAL A 17 4.55 4.75 -12.38
CA VAL A 17 3.93 5.11 -11.10
C VAL A 17 4.45 6.44 -10.56
N THR A 18 5.29 7.13 -11.32
CA THR A 18 5.82 8.44 -10.97
C THR A 18 4.68 9.42 -10.75
N ASP A 19 4.72 10.12 -9.63
CA ASP A 19 3.68 11.06 -9.16
C ASP A 19 2.29 10.46 -8.93
N LYS A 20 2.15 9.13 -9.03
CA LYS A 20 0.89 8.46 -8.71
C LYS A 20 0.78 8.22 -7.21
N LYS A 21 -0.36 8.62 -6.65
CA LYS A 21 -0.78 8.18 -5.31
C LYS A 21 -1.12 6.69 -5.32
N ILE A 22 -0.46 5.91 -4.47
CA ILE A 22 -0.74 4.49 -4.22
C ILE A 22 -1.02 4.29 -2.73
N ALA A 23 -2.20 3.75 -2.42
CA ALA A 23 -2.56 3.40 -1.04
C ALA A 23 -1.99 2.02 -0.68
N ILE A 24 -1.25 1.93 0.42
CA ILE A 24 -0.76 0.67 0.99
C ILE A 24 -1.57 0.38 2.25
N LEU A 25 -2.39 -0.67 2.19
CA LEU A 25 -3.16 -1.17 3.33
C LEU A 25 -2.42 -2.34 3.97
N GLY A 26 -1.87 -2.10 5.16
CA GLY A 26 -1.09 -3.05 5.92
C GLY A 26 0.43 -2.86 5.75
N PHE A 27 1.12 -2.78 6.88
CA PHE A 27 2.57 -2.65 6.98
C PHE A 27 3.20 -3.76 7.83
N ALA A 28 2.49 -4.29 8.83
CA ALA A 28 2.96 -5.44 9.60
C ALA A 28 3.18 -6.69 8.72
N PHE A 29 4.08 -7.59 9.12
CA PHE A 29 4.38 -8.78 8.31
C PHE A 29 3.19 -9.76 8.18
N LYS A 30 2.29 -9.74 9.17
CA LYS A 30 1.03 -10.48 9.24
C LYS A 30 0.02 -9.73 10.12
N LYS A 31 -1.23 -10.16 10.15
CA LYS A 31 -2.23 -9.58 11.06
C LYS A 31 -1.94 -9.86 12.54
N ASP A 32 -2.63 -9.13 13.41
CA ASP A 32 -2.62 -9.21 14.87
C ASP A 32 -1.26 -8.92 15.54
N THR A 33 -0.38 -8.20 14.84
CA THR A 33 0.92 -7.75 15.38
C THR A 33 1.32 -6.39 14.82
N GLY A 34 2.12 -5.62 15.58
CA GLY A 34 2.81 -4.44 15.09
C GLY A 34 4.24 -4.73 14.60
N ASP A 35 4.63 -6.00 14.52
CA ASP A 35 5.96 -6.42 14.08
C ASP A 35 6.11 -6.25 12.56
N THR A 36 7.17 -5.55 12.17
CA THR A 36 7.47 -5.19 10.78
C THR A 36 8.71 -5.91 10.24
N ARG A 37 9.41 -6.68 11.08
CA ARG A 37 10.58 -7.44 10.64
C ARG A 37 10.21 -8.40 9.53
N GLU A 38 11.01 -8.39 8.47
CA GLU A 38 10.77 -9.17 7.25
C GLU A 38 9.42 -8.87 6.55
N SER A 39 8.79 -7.73 6.85
CA SER A 39 7.52 -7.37 6.23
C SER A 39 7.69 -7.20 4.72
N SER A 40 6.81 -7.87 3.96
CA SER A 40 6.76 -7.69 2.50
C SER A 40 6.39 -6.27 2.10
N SER A 41 5.66 -5.52 2.96
CA SER A 41 5.28 -4.13 2.70
C SER A 41 6.49 -3.23 2.54
N ILE A 42 7.55 -3.43 3.34
CA ILE A 42 8.80 -2.63 3.25
C ILE A 42 9.41 -2.77 1.85
N TYR A 43 9.53 -4.00 1.34
CA TYR A 43 10.09 -4.24 0.01
C TYR A 43 9.20 -3.72 -1.11
N ILE A 44 7.87 -3.87 -0.99
CA ILE A 44 6.94 -3.35 -1.99
C ILE A 44 6.99 -1.83 -2.02
N SER A 45 6.97 -1.18 -0.85
CA SER A 45 7.11 0.27 -0.72
C SER A 45 8.41 0.76 -1.33
N LYS A 46 9.54 0.09 -1.06
CA LYS A 46 10.81 0.39 -1.71
C LYS A 46 10.68 0.46 -3.23
N TYR A 47 10.23 -0.63 -3.86
CA TYR A 47 10.15 -0.69 -5.32
C TYR A 47 9.23 0.39 -5.91
N LEU A 48 8.15 0.73 -5.21
CA LEU A 48 7.24 1.78 -5.68
C LEU A 48 7.82 3.19 -5.47
N MET A 49 8.55 3.43 -4.36
CA MET A 49 9.25 4.69 -4.12
C MET A 49 10.41 4.90 -5.11
N ASP A 50 11.15 3.85 -5.44
CA ASP A 50 12.23 3.87 -6.44
C ASP A 50 11.71 4.30 -7.82
N GLU A 51 10.44 4.03 -8.12
CA GLU A 51 9.74 4.43 -9.35
C GLU A 51 8.99 5.77 -9.23
N GLY A 52 9.13 6.45 -8.08
CA GLY A 52 8.59 7.79 -7.81
C GLY A 52 7.11 7.83 -7.41
N ALA A 53 6.55 6.73 -6.90
CA ALA A 53 5.17 6.73 -6.40
C ALA A 53 5.03 7.45 -5.06
N HIS A 54 3.91 8.15 -4.86
CA HIS A 54 3.52 8.72 -3.58
C HIS A 54 2.72 7.68 -2.78
N LEU A 55 3.34 7.12 -1.75
CA LEU A 55 2.74 6.08 -0.92
C LEU A 55 1.93 6.68 0.22
N HIS A 56 0.68 6.26 0.32
CA HIS A 56 -0.19 6.54 1.46
C HIS A 56 -0.44 5.27 2.24
N ILE A 57 0.22 5.13 3.39
CA ILE A 57 0.30 3.89 4.15
C ILE A 57 -0.64 3.96 5.34
N TYR A 58 -1.46 2.94 5.52
CA TYR A 58 -2.25 2.72 6.73
C TYR A 58 -2.01 1.32 7.28
N ASP A 59 -1.70 1.22 8.58
CA ASP A 59 -1.69 -0.03 9.33
C ASP A 59 -2.33 0.21 10.71
N PRO A 60 -3.21 -0.69 11.19
CA PRO A 60 -3.91 -0.51 12.46
C PRO A 60 -3.05 -0.72 13.72
N LYS A 61 -1.87 -1.35 13.61
CA LYS A 61 -1.03 -1.72 14.76
C LYS A 61 0.43 -1.26 14.68
N VAL A 62 0.94 -0.93 13.50
CA VAL A 62 2.30 -0.39 13.35
C VAL A 62 2.29 1.13 13.58
N PRO A 63 3.07 1.65 14.55
CA PRO A 63 3.18 3.08 14.78
C PRO A 63 3.81 3.83 13.60
N ARG A 64 3.43 5.10 13.41
CA ARG A 64 3.97 5.98 12.36
C ARG A 64 5.50 6.00 12.37
N GLU A 65 6.08 6.16 13.55
CA GLU A 65 7.52 6.29 13.76
C GLU A 65 8.25 5.02 13.31
N GLN A 66 7.67 3.84 13.56
CA GLN A 66 8.24 2.57 13.13
C GLN A 66 8.22 2.43 11.61
N ILE A 67 7.12 2.81 10.95
CA ILE A 67 7.02 2.81 9.48
C ILE A 67 8.10 3.70 8.87
N VAL A 68 8.29 4.91 9.41
CA VAL A 68 9.32 5.84 8.93
C VAL A 68 10.71 5.24 9.12
N VAL A 69 11.03 4.72 10.30
CA VAL A 69 12.34 4.10 10.59
C VAL A 69 12.64 2.95 9.65
N ASP A 70 11.66 2.06 9.43
CA ASP A 70 11.84 0.89 8.55
C ASP A 70 12.05 1.29 7.09
N LEU A 71 11.34 2.32 6.62
CA LEU A 71 11.46 2.81 5.25
C LEU A 71 12.72 3.65 5.03
N SER A 72 13.19 4.38 6.05
CA SER A 72 14.40 5.19 6.01
C SER A 72 15.68 4.40 6.22
N HIS A 73 15.61 3.07 6.39
CA HIS A 73 16.79 2.24 6.50
C HIS A 73 17.64 2.35 5.21
N PRO A 74 18.98 2.49 5.26
CA PRO A 74 19.82 2.72 4.07
C PRO A 74 19.73 1.63 2.99
N GLY A 75 19.31 0.43 3.35
CA GLY A 75 19.03 -0.66 2.40
C GLY A 75 17.66 -0.55 1.70
N VAL A 76 16.81 0.38 2.13
CA VAL A 76 15.41 0.54 1.70
C VAL A 76 15.23 1.81 0.88
N SER A 77 15.62 2.98 1.39
CA SER A 77 15.52 4.26 0.67
C SER A 77 16.80 5.07 0.75
N GLU A 78 16.94 6.06 -0.13
CA GLU A 78 17.95 7.11 -0.01
C GLU A 78 17.52 8.17 1.02
N ASP A 79 18.48 9.01 1.44
CA ASP A 79 18.22 10.14 2.33
C ASP A 79 17.17 11.07 1.69
N ASP A 80 16.16 11.48 2.48
CA ASP A 80 15.02 12.32 2.09
C ASP A 80 13.82 11.67 1.37
N GLN A 81 13.98 10.51 0.71
CA GLN A 81 12.92 9.94 -0.13
C GLN A 81 11.62 9.69 0.64
N VAL A 82 11.72 9.11 1.83
CA VAL A 82 10.55 8.82 2.69
C VAL A 82 9.79 10.11 3.02
N SER A 83 10.50 11.19 3.30
CA SER A 83 9.87 12.47 3.64
C SER A 83 9.11 13.11 2.47
N ARG A 84 9.54 12.83 1.24
CA ARG A 84 8.92 13.36 0.02
C ARG A 84 7.78 12.48 -0.50
N LEU A 85 7.93 11.16 -0.41
CA LEU A 85 7.07 10.20 -1.09
C LEU A 85 6.12 9.44 -0.16
N VAL A 86 6.32 9.48 1.17
CA VAL A 86 5.53 8.67 2.10
C VAL A 86 4.67 9.54 3.00
N THR A 87 3.37 9.28 2.96
CA THR A 87 2.39 9.78 3.92
C THR A 87 1.82 8.61 4.71
N ILE A 88 1.82 8.71 6.04
CA ILE A 88 1.19 7.71 6.91
C ILE A 88 -0.17 8.25 7.33
N SER A 89 -1.22 7.60 6.82
CA SER A 89 -2.62 7.99 6.99
C SER A 89 -3.19 7.48 8.31
N LYS A 90 -4.21 8.16 8.83
CA LYS A 90 -4.84 7.83 10.11
C LYS A 90 -5.93 6.76 9.99
N ASP A 91 -6.49 6.60 8.79
CA ASP A 91 -7.52 5.62 8.49
C ASP A 91 -7.37 5.12 7.03
N PRO A 92 -7.95 3.94 6.69
CA PRO A 92 -7.77 3.35 5.37
C PRO A 92 -8.47 4.15 4.26
N TYR A 93 -9.54 4.89 4.56
CA TYR A 93 -10.25 5.69 3.56
C TYR A 93 -9.44 6.92 3.16
N GLU A 94 -8.77 7.58 4.12
CA GLU A 94 -7.82 8.67 3.85
C GLU A 94 -6.66 8.20 2.95
N ALA A 95 -6.13 7.00 3.22
CA ALA A 95 -5.08 6.40 2.41
C ALA A 95 -5.54 6.21 0.96
N CYS A 96 -6.78 5.74 0.75
CA CYS A 96 -7.33 5.47 -0.56
C CYS A 96 -7.90 6.69 -1.31
N ASP A 97 -8.19 7.81 -0.63
CA ASP A 97 -8.80 9.00 -1.24
C ASP A 97 -7.90 9.59 -2.34
N GLY A 98 -8.39 9.70 -3.57
CA GLY A 98 -7.60 10.14 -4.72
C GLY A 98 -6.46 9.20 -5.13
N ALA A 99 -6.42 7.96 -4.62
CA ALA A 99 -5.41 6.98 -5.05
C ALA A 99 -5.69 6.45 -6.45
N HIS A 100 -4.62 6.13 -7.19
CA HIS A 100 -4.70 5.42 -8.47
C HIS A 100 -4.82 3.91 -8.24
N ALA A 101 -4.18 3.40 -7.19
CA ALA A 101 -4.19 2.00 -6.82
C ALA A 101 -4.28 1.82 -5.30
N VAL A 102 -4.96 0.74 -4.90
CA VAL A 102 -4.93 0.20 -3.53
C VAL A 102 -4.15 -1.10 -3.55
N VAL A 103 -3.21 -1.25 -2.61
CA VAL A 103 -2.39 -2.45 -2.47
C VAL A 103 -2.56 -3.00 -1.06
N ILE A 104 -3.10 -4.22 -0.95
CA ILE A 104 -3.28 -4.90 0.34
C ILE A 104 -2.06 -5.78 0.59
N CYS A 105 -1.29 -5.43 1.61
CA CYS A 105 -0.02 -6.08 1.94
C CYS A 105 -0.08 -6.91 3.24
N THR A 106 -1.11 -6.72 4.07
CA THR A 106 -1.33 -7.47 5.31
C THR A 106 -2.80 -7.85 5.44
N GLU A 107 -3.07 -9.09 5.84
CA GLU A 107 -4.41 -9.68 5.91
C GLU A 107 -5.25 -9.26 7.13
N TRP A 108 -5.27 -7.98 7.48
CA TRP A 108 -6.11 -7.47 8.56
C TRP A 108 -7.59 -7.72 8.27
N ASP A 109 -8.32 -8.32 9.22
CA ASP A 109 -9.73 -8.68 9.00
C ASP A 109 -10.60 -7.45 8.71
N MET A 110 -10.27 -6.28 9.29
CA MET A 110 -10.97 -5.02 9.01
C MET A 110 -10.95 -4.62 7.52
N PHE A 111 -9.97 -5.07 6.74
CA PHE A 111 -9.91 -4.76 5.31
C PHE A 111 -11.00 -5.49 4.52
N LYS A 112 -11.52 -6.62 5.02
CA LYS A 112 -12.66 -7.32 4.40
C LYS A 112 -13.97 -6.55 4.53
N GLU A 113 -14.06 -5.73 5.58
CA GLU A 113 -15.29 -5.03 5.96
C GLU A 113 -15.31 -3.58 5.46
N LEU A 114 -14.30 -3.16 4.70
CA LEU A 114 -14.26 -1.82 4.13
C LEU A 114 -15.35 -1.63 3.08
N ASP A 115 -15.91 -0.42 3.07
CA ASP A 115 -16.81 0.04 2.02
C ASP A 115 -16.00 0.37 0.75
N TYR A 116 -15.80 -0.67 -0.07
CA TYR A 116 -15.07 -0.57 -1.32
C TYR A 116 -15.79 0.27 -2.39
N GLU A 117 -17.11 0.39 -2.33
CA GLU A 117 -17.86 1.28 -3.23
C GLU A 117 -17.51 2.74 -2.93
N ARG A 118 -17.49 3.12 -1.64
CA ARG A 118 -17.03 4.43 -1.18
C ARG A 118 -15.59 4.69 -1.56
N ILE A 119 -14.70 3.73 -1.34
CA ILE A 119 -13.28 3.84 -1.72
C ILE A 119 -13.18 4.07 -3.22
N HIS A 120 -13.84 3.23 -4.02
CA HIS A 120 -13.83 3.34 -5.48
C HIS A 120 -14.32 4.72 -5.92
N LYS A 121 -15.43 5.24 -5.39
CA LYS A 121 -15.94 6.59 -5.74
C LYS A 121 -14.94 7.72 -5.50
N LYS A 122 -14.01 7.55 -4.55
CA LYS A 122 -13.01 8.55 -4.17
C LYS A 122 -11.66 8.38 -4.87
N MET A 123 -11.40 7.22 -5.45
CA MET A 123 -10.18 6.96 -6.23
C MET A 123 -10.20 7.62 -7.61
N LEU A 124 -9.00 7.92 -8.12
CA LEU A 124 -8.81 8.36 -9.50
C LEU A 124 -9.12 7.22 -10.49
N LYS A 125 -9.52 7.58 -11.71
CA LYS A 125 -9.96 6.64 -12.74
C LYS A 125 -8.98 6.53 -13.91
N PRO A 126 -8.71 5.32 -14.42
CA PRO A 126 -9.17 4.02 -13.91
C PRO A 126 -8.56 3.68 -12.52
N ALA A 127 -9.35 3.02 -11.66
CA ALA A 127 -8.95 2.65 -10.31
C ALA A 127 -8.52 1.18 -10.26
N PHE A 128 -7.42 0.88 -9.59
CA PHE A 128 -6.88 -0.48 -9.50
C PHE A 128 -6.81 -0.97 -8.05
N ILE A 129 -7.00 -2.28 -7.86
CA ILE A 129 -6.78 -2.93 -6.58
C ILE A 129 -5.89 -4.16 -6.75
N PHE A 130 -4.87 -4.27 -5.90
CA PHE A 130 -3.92 -5.37 -5.87
C PHE A 130 -3.94 -6.03 -4.51
N ASP A 131 -4.54 -7.21 -4.45
CA ASP A 131 -4.57 -8.00 -3.24
C ASP A 131 -3.40 -8.97 -3.20
N GLY A 132 -2.41 -8.69 -2.36
CA GLY A 132 -1.25 -9.56 -2.13
C GLY A 132 -1.52 -10.69 -1.13
N ARG A 133 -2.70 -10.68 -0.48
CA ARG A 133 -3.03 -11.50 0.68
C ARG A 133 -4.34 -12.29 0.54
N ARG A 134 -5.07 -12.12 -0.57
CA ARG A 134 -6.36 -12.78 -0.85
C ARG A 134 -7.42 -12.50 0.22
N VAL A 135 -7.40 -11.27 0.74
CA VAL A 135 -8.41 -10.74 1.65
C VAL A 135 -9.76 -10.60 0.95
N LEU A 136 -9.76 -10.28 -0.35
CA LEU A 136 -10.93 -9.92 -1.14
C LEU A 136 -11.44 -11.02 -2.07
N ASP A 137 -10.87 -12.22 -2.03
CA ASP A 137 -11.29 -13.32 -2.91
C ASP A 137 -12.82 -13.60 -2.80
N GLY A 138 -13.41 -13.42 -1.61
CA GLY A 138 -14.85 -13.57 -1.40
C GLY A 138 -15.71 -12.41 -1.93
N LEU A 139 -15.11 -11.25 -2.20
CA LEU A 139 -15.78 -10.03 -2.68
C LEU A 139 -15.62 -9.82 -4.19
N HIS A 140 -14.93 -10.72 -4.89
CA HIS A 140 -14.57 -10.52 -6.30
C HIS A 140 -15.79 -10.32 -7.21
N ASN A 141 -16.91 -10.98 -6.93
CA ASN A 141 -18.15 -10.82 -7.69
C ASN A 141 -18.86 -9.48 -7.46
N GLU A 142 -18.57 -8.81 -6.35
CA GLU A 142 -19.20 -7.53 -5.96
C GLU A 142 -18.35 -6.32 -6.40
N LEU A 143 -17.09 -6.55 -6.77
CA LEU A 143 -16.10 -5.51 -7.11
C LEU A 143 -15.83 -5.37 -8.62
N GLN A 144 -16.44 -6.22 -9.46
CA GLN A 144 -16.41 -6.09 -10.93
C GLN A 144 -17.52 -5.16 -11.43
#